data_AF-A0A1H7D5I3-F1
#
_entry.id   AF-A0A1H7D5I3-F1
#
_cell.length_a   1.000
_cell.length_b   1.000
_cell.length_c   1.000
_cell.angle_alpha   90.00
_cell.angle_beta   90.00
_cell.angle_gamma   90.00
#
_symmetry.space_group_name_H-M   'P 1'
#
loop_
_entity.id
_entity.type
_entity.pdbx_description
1 polymer ?
#
loop_
_entity_poly.entity_id
_entity_poly.type
_entity_poly.pdbx_seq_one_letter_code
_entity_poly.pdbx_strand_id
1 'polypeptide(L)'
;MSIRPQLLRHDEGEAYWFTGNLVTVKAAGTQTRGQLTVVEFVNPPGFAPPLHRHQLEDEMFYVLSGSAVFHCAGEELKAGPGDFVLLPVGLPHTFVVGADEPLRVLQITTPAGFEGFVAEAGEPATELRLPDPAPVDPAALGHAAARHGIELLGPPPGH
;
A
#
# COMPACT_ATOMS: atom_id res chain seq x y z
N MET A 1 -1.38 -16.44 21.47
CA MET A 1 -0.10 -16.89 20.86
C MET A 1 1.03 -16.01 21.38
N SER A 2 2.23 -16.57 21.60
CA SER A 2 3.39 -15.78 22.04
C SER A 2 4.12 -15.20 20.83
N ILE A 3 4.23 -13.87 20.77
CA ILE A 3 4.95 -13.15 19.70
C ILE A 3 6.45 -13.23 19.98
N ARG A 4 7.23 -13.56 18.95
CA ARG A 4 8.69 -13.70 19.04
C ARG A 4 9.40 -12.59 18.27
N PRO A 5 10.64 -12.23 18.66
CA PRO A 5 11.49 -11.39 17.81
C PRO A 5 11.68 -12.01 16.44
N GLN A 6 11.68 -11.18 15.40
CA GLN A 6 11.85 -11.60 14.01
C GLN A 6 12.87 -10.71 13.32
N LEU A 7 13.63 -11.31 12.41
CA LEU A 7 14.48 -10.63 11.44
C LEU A 7 14.00 -11.12 10.07
N LEU A 8 13.58 -10.19 9.22
CA LEU A 8 13.38 -10.44 7.80
C LEU A 8 14.46 -9.70 7.03
N ARG A 9 15.12 -10.39 6.12
CA ARG A 9 15.99 -9.78 5.11
C ARG A 9 15.14 -8.98 4.12
N HIS A 10 15.80 -8.19 3.27
CA HIS A 10 15.11 -7.32 2.32
C HIS A 10 14.21 -8.12 1.36
N ASP A 11 14.60 -9.35 1.03
CA ASP A 11 13.93 -10.31 0.16
C ASP A 11 13.10 -11.36 0.92
N GLU A 12 12.86 -11.18 2.21
CA GLU A 12 12.02 -12.06 3.01
C GLU A 12 10.70 -11.38 3.39
N GLY A 13 9.66 -12.19 3.57
CA GLY A 13 8.30 -11.77 3.87
C GLY A 13 7.30 -12.47 2.95
N GLU A 14 6.04 -12.46 3.34
CA GLU A 14 4.96 -12.96 2.47
C GLU A 14 4.69 -11.91 1.39
N ALA A 15 4.76 -12.31 0.12
CA ALA A 15 4.67 -11.39 -1.01
C ALA A 15 3.43 -11.64 -1.84
N TYR A 16 2.84 -10.55 -2.33
CA TYR A 16 1.63 -10.53 -3.14
C TYR A 16 1.81 -9.62 -4.34
N TRP A 17 1.24 -10.03 -5.47
CA TRP A 17 0.93 -9.11 -6.56
C TRP A 17 -0.45 -8.51 -6.31
N PHE A 18 -0.49 -7.20 -6.11
CA PHE A 18 -1.69 -6.47 -5.69
C PHE A 18 -1.85 -5.21 -6.55
N THR A 19 -2.92 -5.18 -7.35
CA THR A 19 -3.28 -4.08 -8.26
C THR A 19 -2.11 -3.57 -9.13
N GLY A 20 -1.28 -4.49 -9.66
CA GLY A 20 -0.12 -4.15 -10.49
C GLY A 20 1.16 -3.81 -9.71
N ASN A 21 1.14 -3.92 -8.38
CA ASN A 21 2.29 -3.69 -7.50
C ASN A 21 2.83 -5.01 -6.95
N LEU A 22 4.06 -4.97 -6.44
CA LEU A 22 4.59 -6.01 -5.55
C LEU A 22 4.48 -5.51 -4.11
N VAL A 23 3.85 -6.30 -3.24
CA VAL A 23 3.69 -5.99 -1.82
C VAL A 23 4.32 -7.10 -1.00
N THR A 24 5.25 -6.77 -0.11
CA THR A 24 5.86 -7.73 0.82
C THR A 24 5.48 -7.39 2.25
N VAL A 25 4.79 -8.29 2.94
CA VAL A 25 4.40 -8.13 4.34
C VAL A 25 5.62 -8.31 5.24
N LYS A 26 6.01 -7.24 5.96
CA LYS A 26 7.13 -7.25 6.91
C LYS A 26 6.66 -7.47 8.35
N ALA A 27 5.48 -6.97 8.70
CA ALA A 27 4.81 -7.28 9.96
C ALA A 27 3.28 -7.22 9.79
N ALA A 28 2.61 -8.33 10.02
CA ALA A 28 1.15 -8.44 10.04
C ALA A 28 0.58 -8.17 11.44
N GLY A 29 -0.73 -7.92 11.53
CA GLY A 29 -1.46 -7.73 12.78
C GLY A 29 -1.28 -8.86 13.79
N THR A 30 -1.18 -10.11 13.32
CA THR A 30 -0.91 -11.27 14.19
C THR A 30 0.44 -11.20 14.90
N GLN A 31 1.42 -10.50 14.31
CA GLN A 31 2.76 -10.28 14.86
C GLN A 31 2.85 -9.00 15.70
N THR A 32 1.92 -8.06 15.52
CA THR A 32 1.94 -6.75 16.20
C THR A 32 0.85 -6.59 17.28
N ARG A 33 0.08 -7.65 17.58
CA ARG A 33 -1.11 -7.62 18.46
C ARG A 33 -2.22 -6.71 17.92
N GLY A 34 -2.35 -6.64 16.59
CA GLY A 34 -3.33 -5.80 15.91
C GLY A 34 -2.99 -4.31 15.92
N GLN A 35 -1.79 -3.93 16.38
CA GLN A 35 -1.44 -2.51 16.55
C GLN A 35 -1.06 -1.84 15.23
N LEU A 36 -0.35 -2.53 14.35
CA LEU A 36 0.04 -1.97 13.06
C LEU A 36 0.37 -3.06 12.04
N THR A 37 0.25 -2.70 10.77
CA THR A 37 0.76 -3.49 9.65
C THR A 37 1.92 -2.73 9.01
N VAL A 38 2.99 -3.44 8.66
CA VAL A 38 4.09 -2.90 7.84
C VAL A 38 4.22 -3.74 6.59
N VAL A 39 4.13 -3.10 5.44
CA VAL A 39 4.37 -3.72 4.13
C VAL A 39 5.38 -2.89 3.34
N GLU A 40 6.23 -3.56 2.57
CA GLU A 40 7.07 -2.91 1.56
C GLU A 40 6.33 -2.97 0.21
N PHE A 41 6.10 -1.81 -0.39
CA PHE A 41 5.56 -1.70 -1.75
C PHE A 41 6.67 -1.43 -2.75
N VAL A 42 6.55 -2.06 -3.91
CA VAL A 42 7.16 -1.61 -5.16
C VAL A 42 6.03 -1.26 -6.13
N ASN A 43 5.91 0.02 -6.46
CA ASN A 43 4.90 0.53 -7.38
C ASN A 43 5.54 0.87 -8.75
N PRO A 44 4.93 0.49 -9.89
CA PRO A 44 5.51 0.80 -11.19
C PRO A 44 5.48 2.32 -11.47
N PRO A 45 6.34 2.82 -12.39
CA PRO A 45 6.31 4.21 -12.83
C PRO A 45 4.92 4.62 -13.33
N GLY A 46 4.46 5.81 -12.94
CA GLY A 46 3.14 6.31 -13.30
C GLY A 46 1.95 5.62 -12.62
N PHE A 47 2.18 4.67 -11.70
CA PHE A 47 1.12 4.06 -10.91
C PHE A 47 0.38 5.12 -10.07
N ALA A 48 -0.93 4.95 -9.95
CA ALA A 48 -1.75 5.66 -8.98
C ALA A 48 -2.88 4.74 -8.49
N PRO A 49 -3.13 4.66 -7.17
CA PRO A 49 -4.34 4.00 -6.67
C PRO A 49 -5.58 4.86 -6.94
N PRO A 50 -6.79 4.26 -6.93
CA PRO A 50 -8.03 5.03 -6.92
C PRO A 50 -8.04 6.09 -5.81
N LEU A 51 -8.80 7.17 -5.97
CA LEU A 51 -9.08 8.05 -4.83
C LEU A 51 -9.81 7.23 -3.77
N HIS A 52 -9.29 7.18 -2.54
CA HIS A 52 -9.85 6.34 -1.49
C HIS A 52 -9.71 6.96 -0.11
N ARG A 53 -10.33 6.31 0.87
CA ARG A 53 -10.28 6.70 2.28
C ARG A 53 -10.26 5.45 3.16
N HIS A 54 -9.30 5.39 4.07
CA HIS A 54 -9.30 4.43 5.16
C HIS A 54 -10.29 4.90 6.25
N GLN A 55 -11.16 4.00 6.72
CA GLN A 55 -12.15 4.29 7.76
C GLN A 55 -11.66 3.90 9.16
N LEU A 56 -10.60 3.09 9.24
CA LEU A 56 -10.06 2.56 10.48
C LEU A 56 -8.62 3.01 10.73
N GLU A 57 -7.82 3.10 9.68
CA GLU A 57 -6.36 3.20 9.77
C GLU A 57 -5.86 4.60 9.37
N ASP A 58 -4.89 5.12 10.12
CA ASP A 58 -3.94 6.09 9.55
C ASP A 58 -3.01 5.35 8.59
N GLU A 59 -2.69 5.94 7.45
CA GLU A 59 -1.75 5.39 6.48
C GLU A 59 -0.50 6.26 6.40
N MET A 60 0.67 5.63 6.49
CA MET A 60 1.95 6.32 6.48
C MET A 60 2.90 5.69 5.48
N PHE A 61 3.73 6.51 4.86
CA PHE A 61 4.74 6.08 3.90
C PHE A 61 6.11 6.59 4.30
N TYR A 62 7.11 5.71 4.25
CA TYR A 62 8.52 6.10 4.30
C TYR A 62 9.18 5.70 2.98
N VAL A 63 9.68 6.67 2.23
CA VAL A 63 10.18 6.44 0.88
C VAL A 63 11.62 5.92 0.90
N LEU A 64 11.84 4.79 0.24
CA LEU A 64 13.13 4.12 0.13
C LEU A 64 13.85 4.46 -1.18
N SER A 65 13.11 4.51 -2.30
CA SER A 65 13.60 4.92 -3.62
C SER A 65 12.46 5.42 -4.50
N GLY A 66 12.76 6.12 -5.60
CA GLY A 66 11.74 6.70 -6.46
C GLY A 66 11.12 7.97 -5.88
N SER A 67 10.06 8.45 -6.53
CA SER A 67 9.34 9.65 -6.10
C SER A 67 7.84 9.52 -6.35
N ALA A 68 7.05 10.24 -5.57
CA ALA A 68 5.61 10.35 -5.77
C ALA A 68 5.08 11.72 -5.32
N VAL A 69 3.92 12.08 -5.85
CA VAL A 69 3.12 13.20 -5.38
C VAL A 69 1.89 12.65 -4.69
N PHE A 70 1.77 12.85 -3.38
CA PHE A 70 0.60 12.46 -2.59
C PHE A 70 -0.40 13.62 -2.57
N HIS A 71 -1.68 13.29 -2.62
CA HIS A 71 -2.78 14.24 -2.53
C HIS A 71 -3.65 13.85 -1.35
N CYS A 72 -3.84 14.74 -0.38
CA CYS A 72 -4.68 14.50 0.78
C CYS A 72 -5.25 15.81 1.31
N ALA A 73 -6.56 15.84 1.59
CA ALA A 73 -7.24 17.02 2.14
C ALA A 73 -6.98 18.34 1.37
N GLY A 74 -6.74 18.28 0.06
CA GLY A 74 -6.46 19.44 -0.79
C GLY A 74 -4.99 19.88 -0.83
N GLU A 75 -4.10 19.19 -0.10
CA GLU A 75 -2.66 19.43 -0.11
C GLU A 75 -1.95 18.50 -1.11
N GLU A 76 -0.88 19.00 -1.72
CA GLU A 76 0.07 18.23 -2.53
C GLU A 76 1.38 18.05 -1.76
N LEU A 77 1.78 16.80 -1.55
CA LEU A 77 2.99 16.43 -0.83
C LEU A 77 3.92 15.68 -1.79
N LYS A 78 4.99 16.35 -2.25
CA LYS A 78 6.04 15.72 -3.06
C LYS A 78 7.01 15.02 -2.12
N ALA A 79 7.24 13.74 -2.33
CA ALA A 79 8.12 12.94 -1.50
C ALA A 79 9.12 12.14 -2.35
N GLY A 80 10.36 12.06 -1.87
CA GLY A 80 11.44 11.25 -2.41
C GLY A 80 12.17 10.50 -1.28
N PRO A 81 13.31 9.86 -1.59
CA PRO A 81 13.98 8.94 -0.66
C PRO A 81 14.34 9.61 0.67
N GLY A 82 13.93 8.99 1.78
CA GLY A 82 14.13 9.49 3.15
C GLY A 82 12.99 10.35 3.69
N ASP A 83 12.02 10.73 2.84
CA ASP A 83 10.85 11.49 3.28
C ASP A 83 9.79 10.56 3.90
N PHE A 84 9.03 11.14 4.84
CA PHE A 84 7.89 10.50 5.50
C PHE A 84 6.60 11.25 5.19
N VAL A 85 5.54 10.51 4.88
CA VAL A 85 4.20 11.05 4.61
C VAL A 85 3.20 10.39 5.57
N LEU A 86 2.31 11.19 6.16
CA LEU A 86 1.18 10.72 6.97
C LEU A 86 -0.12 11.14 6.28
N LEU A 87 -1.00 10.18 6.05
CA LEU A 87 -2.34 10.33 5.51
C LEU A 87 -3.33 9.91 6.61
N PRO A 88 -3.91 10.88 7.35
CA PRO A 88 -4.78 10.57 8.47
C PRO A 88 -6.06 9.82 8.07
N VAL A 89 -6.51 8.93 8.97
CA VAL A 89 -7.77 8.21 8.87
C VAL A 89 -8.93 9.16 8.56
N GLY A 90 -9.84 8.73 7.70
CA GLY A 90 -11.02 9.51 7.36
C GLY A 90 -10.80 10.62 6.32
N LEU A 91 -9.55 10.93 5.95
CA LEU A 91 -9.24 11.90 4.90
C LEU A 91 -9.06 11.21 3.54
N PRO A 92 -9.83 11.60 2.50
CA PRO A 92 -9.62 11.10 1.15
C PRO A 92 -8.22 11.41 0.62
N HIS A 93 -7.56 10.41 0.04
CA HIS A 93 -6.23 10.55 -0.52
C HIS A 93 -5.96 9.62 -1.71
N THR A 94 -4.89 9.95 -2.43
CA THR A 94 -4.28 9.17 -3.52
C THR A 94 -2.83 9.62 -3.68
N PHE A 95 -2.07 8.98 -4.56
CA PHE A 95 -0.74 9.44 -4.97
C PHE A 95 -0.44 9.07 -6.41
N VAL A 96 0.52 9.77 -7.03
CA VAL A 96 1.00 9.46 -8.37
C VAL A 96 2.51 9.21 -8.31
N VAL A 97 2.92 8.02 -8.74
CA VAL A 97 4.34 7.65 -8.87
C VAL A 97 4.97 8.40 -10.04
N GLY A 98 6.22 8.86 -9.87
CA GLY A 98 7.01 9.47 -10.94
C GLY A 98 7.13 8.57 -12.18
N ALA A 99 7.39 9.18 -13.34
CA ALA A 99 7.39 8.47 -14.62
C ALA A 99 8.68 7.69 -14.92
N ASP A 100 9.76 7.95 -14.19
CA ASP A 100 11.10 7.50 -14.57
C ASP A 100 11.52 6.17 -13.92
N GLU A 101 11.14 5.93 -12.67
CA GLU A 101 11.54 4.76 -11.89
C GLU A 101 10.45 4.27 -10.92
N PRO A 102 10.44 2.97 -10.56
CA PRO A 102 9.51 2.46 -9.56
C PRO A 102 9.66 3.18 -8.21
N LEU A 103 8.53 3.45 -7.57
CA LEU A 103 8.52 3.89 -6.17
C LEU A 103 8.69 2.67 -5.27
N ARG A 104 9.60 2.76 -4.29
CA ARG A 104 9.70 1.80 -3.18
C ARG A 104 9.44 2.51 -1.87
N VAL A 105 8.48 1.99 -1.09
CA VAL A 105 8.08 2.57 0.20
C VAL A 105 7.88 1.48 1.23
N LEU A 106 8.12 1.81 2.49
CA LEU A 106 7.43 1.14 3.59
C LEU A 106 6.10 1.85 3.80
N GLN A 107 5.00 1.12 3.59
CA GLN A 107 3.69 1.55 4.04
C GLN A 107 3.44 0.97 5.44
N ILE A 108 2.98 1.82 6.33
CA ILE A 108 2.64 1.48 7.70
C ILE A 108 1.19 1.89 7.90
N THR A 109 0.35 0.99 8.42
CA THR A 109 -1.03 1.31 8.80
C THR A 109 -1.27 1.00 10.27
N THR A 110 -2.03 1.86 10.96
CA THR A 110 -2.40 1.68 12.38
C THR A 110 -3.87 2.06 12.58
N PRO A 111 -4.72 1.19 13.17
CA PRO A 111 -4.44 -0.17 13.63
C PRO A 111 -4.08 -1.13 12.45
N ALA A 112 -3.70 -2.36 12.77
CA ALA A 112 -3.40 -3.36 11.74
C ALA A 112 -4.66 -3.80 10.98
N GLY A 113 -4.48 -4.33 9.77
CA GLY A 113 -5.56 -4.91 8.97
C GLY A 113 -5.28 -4.92 7.47
N PHE A 114 -4.54 -3.93 6.97
CA PHE A 114 -4.24 -3.75 5.55
C PHE A 114 -3.68 -4.99 4.84
N GLU A 115 -2.88 -5.83 5.50
CA GLU A 115 -2.36 -7.07 4.89
C GLU A 115 -3.48 -8.05 4.50
N GLY A 116 -4.61 -8.01 5.20
CA GLY A 116 -5.79 -8.80 4.86
C GLY A 116 -6.43 -8.33 3.55
N PHE A 117 -6.45 -7.01 3.32
CA PHE A 117 -6.92 -6.46 2.05
C PHE A 117 -6.00 -6.85 0.89
N VAL A 118 -4.69 -6.73 1.09
CA VAL A 118 -3.68 -7.15 0.10
C VAL A 118 -3.84 -8.63 -0.25
N ALA A 119 -4.03 -9.49 0.75
CA ALA A 119 -4.20 -10.93 0.53
C ALA A 119 -5.51 -11.29 -0.18
N GLU A 120 -6.57 -10.52 0.03
CA GLU A 120 -7.88 -10.77 -0.57
C GLU A 120 -8.01 -10.24 -2.00
N ALA A 121 -7.48 -9.04 -2.26
CA ALA A 121 -7.57 -8.36 -3.54
C ALA A 121 -6.33 -8.57 -4.44
N GLY A 122 -5.30 -9.21 -3.92
CA GLY A 122 -4.12 -9.64 -4.65
C GLY A 122 -4.04 -11.16 -4.80
N GLU A 123 -2.89 -11.62 -5.26
CA GLU A 123 -2.54 -13.04 -5.33
C GLU A 123 -1.10 -13.25 -4.82
N PRO A 124 -0.76 -14.42 -4.25
CA PRO A 124 0.61 -14.68 -3.81
C PRO A 124 1.61 -14.52 -4.96
N ALA A 125 2.63 -13.70 -4.75
CA ALA A 125 3.67 -13.48 -5.74
C ALA A 125 4.58 -14.71 -5.82
N THR A 126 4.83 -15.20 -7.03
CA THR A 126 5.76 -16.32 -7.26
C THR A 126 7.22 -15.85 -7.37
N GLU A 127 7.42 -14.55 -7.59
CA GLU A 127 8.72 -13.90 -7.73
C GLU A 127 8.69 -12.50 -7.09
N LEU A 128 9.83 -12.04 -6.55
CA LEU A 128 9.98 -10.71 -5.97
C LEU A 128 10.28 -9.66 -7.04
N ARG A 129 9.35 -9.51 -7.99
CA ARG A 129 9.33 -8.47 -9.01
C ARG A 129 7.93 -7.91 -9.20
N LEU A 130 7.83 -6.76 -9.86
CA LEU A 130 6.56 -6.25 -10.35
C LEU A 130 5.87 -7.31 -11.26
N PRO A 131 4.55 -7.49 -11.14
CA PRO A 131 3.80 -8.38 -12.01
C PRO A 131 3.77 -7.84 -13.44
N ASP A 132 3.46 -8.71 -14.39
CA ASP A 132 3.14 -8.27 -15.75
C ASP A 132 1.81 -7.49 -15.73
N PRO A 133 1.64 -6.44 -16.55
CA PRO A 133 0.41 -5.64 -16.54
C PRO A 133 -0.83 -6.49 -16.81
N ALA A 134 -1.80 -6.40 -15.91
CA ALA A 134 -3.09 -7.08 -16.00
C ALA A 134 -4.22 -6.12 -15.65
N PRO A 135 -5.42 -6.29 -16.26
CA PRO A 135 -6.58 -5.48 -15.90
C PRO A 135 -7.01 -5.76 -14.47
N VAL A 136 -7.33 -4.70 -13.73
CA VAL A 136 -7.95 -4.79 -12.40
C VAL A 136 -9.45 -4.67 -12.56
N ASP A 137 -10.21 -5.60 -11.98
CA ASP A 137 -11.68 -5.49 -11.91
C ASP A 137 -12.06 -4.47 -10.81
N PRO A 138 -12.61 -3.30 -11.17
CA PRO A 138 -12.93 -2.26 -10.19
C PRO A 138 -14.04 -2.68 -9.21
N ALA A 139 -14.99 -3.53 -9.64
CA ALA A 139 -16.08 -3.97 -8.79
C ALA A 139 -15.57 -4.97 -7.74
N ALA A 140 -14.76 -5.93 -8.17
CA ALA A 140 -14.11 -6.87 -7.25
C ALA A 140 -13.21 -6.14 -6.24
N LEU A 141 -12.40 -5.19 -6.71
CA LEU A 141 -11.54 -4.38 -5.85
C LEU A 141 -12.36 -3.56 -4.84
N GLY A 142 -13.42 -2.89 -5.29
CA GLY A 142 -14.30 -2.11 -4.41
C GLY A 142 -15.00 -2.96 -3.35
N HIS A 143 -15.44 -4.17 -3.68
CA HIS A 143 -16.02 -5.10 -2.73
C HIS A 143 -15.01 -5.58 -1.68
N ALA A 144 -13.77 -5.88 -2.10
CA ALA A 144 -12.72 -6.24 -1.16
C ALA A 144 -12.35 -5.05 -0.26
N ALA A 145 -12.10 -3.88 -0.84
CA ALA A 145 -11.79 -2.66 -0.10
C ALA A 145 -12.82 -2.38 1.00
N ALA A 146 -14.11 -2.44 0.67
CA ALA A 146 -15.19 -2.19 1.62
C ALA A 146 -15.20 -3.17 2.81
N ARG A 147 -14.85 -4.45 2.60
CA ARG A 147 -14.74 -5.45 3.69
C ARG A 147 -13.59 -5.15 4.65
N HIS A 148 -12.57 -4.44 4.19
CA HIS A 148 -11.39 -4.05 4.96
C HIS A 148 -11.44 -2.59 5.42
N GLY A 149 -12.61 -1.94 5.39
CA GLY A 149 -12.77 -0.57 5.88
C GLY A 149 -12.11 0.49 4.98
N ILE A 150 -11.94 0.20 3.70
CA ILE A 150 -11.43 1.15 2.69
C ILE A 150 -12.56 1.48 1.72
N GLU A 151 -12.81 2.78 1.53
CA GLU A 151 -13.84 3.28 0.63
C GLU A 151 -13.18 3.85 -0.63
N LEU A 152 -13.53 3.33 -1.79
CA LEU A 152 -13.12 3.89 -3.09
C LEU A 152 -14.09 5.02 -3.47
N LEU A 153 -13.55 6.20 -3.73
CA LEU A 153 -14.30 7.45 -3.93
C LEU A 153 -14.25 7.94 -5.38
N GLY A 154 -13.33 7.42 -6.20
CA GLY A 154 -13.18 7.81 -7.59
C GLY A 154 -12.08 7.01 -8.30
N PRO A 155 -11.94 7.19 -9.62
CA PRO A 155 -10.87 6.54 -10.38
C PRO A 155 -9.49 7.05 -9.95
N PRO A 156 -8.40 6.35 -10.34
CA PRO A 156 -7.07 6.88 -10.19
C PRO A 156 -6.90 8.22 -10.97
N PRO A 157 -6.09 9.16 -10.46
CA PRO A 157 -5.76 10.38 -11.19
C PRO A 157 -5.23 10.10 -12.61
N GLY A 158 -5.71 10.86 -13.59
CA GLY A 158 -5.25 10.75 -14.98
C GLY A 158 -5.91 9.66 -15.84
N HIS A 159 -6.92 8.95 -15.31
CA HIS A 159 -7.75 7.98 -16.03
C HIS A 159 -9.18 8.47 -16.27
#